data_AF-A0A535KLE9-F1
#
_entry.id   AF-A0A535KLE9-F1
#
_cell.length_a   1.000
_cell.length_b   1.000
_cell.length_c   1.000
_cell.angle_alpha   90.00
_cell.angle_beta   90.00
_cell.angle_gamma   90.00
#
_symmetry.space_group_name_H-M   'P 1'
#
loop_
_entity.id
_entity.type
_entity.pdbx_description
1 polymer ?
#
loop_
_entity_poly.entity_id
_entity_poly.type
_entity_poly.pdbx_seq_one_letter_code
_entity_poly.pdbx_strand_id
1 'polypeptide(L)'
;MRLFKLFAVLGVLTSVTIAGAVAAQADSVGPPWGPATPNFNLQVILRPVAGGPDNGFGLVKFRQPKDADTIVYLDVWVRDLAPNHSYSLQRAVDTNVNDECTGTMWLTLGQGLAPQPITTDATGTGRANLFRGLPASLLGTTFDIQFRVIDAVTGAVVLESTCYQYTVSQ
;
A
#
# COMPACT_ATOMS: atom_id res chain seq x y z
N MET A 1 -17.60 -13.94 -77.95
CA MET A 1 -16.53 -12.93 -77.81
C MET A 1 -16.28 -12.73 -76.31
N ARG A 2 -15.74 -13.71 -75.57
CA ARG A 2 -14.31 -13.92 -75.26
C ARG A 2 -13.45 -12.65 -75.34
N LEU A 3 -13.30 -11.96 -74.22
CA LEU A 3 -12.21 -11.02 -73.99
C LEU A 3 -11.37 -11.55 -72.82
N PHE A 4 -10.26 -12.17 -73.19
CA PHE A 4 -9.15 -12.49 -72.32
C PHE A 4 -8.46 -11.20 -71.89
N LYS A 5 -8.15 -11.05 -70.60
CA LYS A 5 -7.02 -10.24 -70.15
C LYS A 5 -6.21 -11.02 -69.12
N LEU A 6 -5.08 -11.52 -69.60
CA LEU A 6 -3.89 -11.84 -68.81
C LEU A 6 -3.53 -10.63 -67.95
N PHE A 7 -3.21 -10.85 -66.68
CA PHE A 7 -2.20 -10.04 -66.01
C PHE A 7 -1.24 -10.94 -65.22
N ALA A 8 0.02 -10.59 -65.34
CA ALA A 8 1.20 -11.37 -65.07
C ALA A 8 1.41 -11.71 -63.59
N VAL A 9 1.93 -12.92 -63.37
CA VAL A 9 2.69 -13.29 -62.18
C VAL A 9 4.08 -12.64 -62.31
N LEU A 10 4.46 -11.81 -61.34
CA LEU A 10 5.85 -11.41 -61.13
C LEU A 10 6.14 -11.45 -59.62
N GLY A 11 6.98 -12.40 -59.24
CA GLY A 11 7.45 -12.55 -57.87
C GLY A 11 8.55 -11.53 -57.54
N VAL A 12 8.52 -11.05 -56.30
CA VAL A 12 9.69 -10.51 -55.61
C VAL A 12 9.66 -11.04 -54.18
N LEU A 13 10.62 -11.93 -53.89
CA LEU A 13 11.05 -12.24 -52.52
C LEU A 13 11.65 -10.97 -51.92
N THR A 14 11.12 -10.51 -50.78
CA THR A 14 11.88 -9.67 -49.86
C THR A 14 11.65 -10.18 -48.44
N SER A 15 12.68 -10.85 -47.91
CA SER A 15 12.82 -11.27 -46.53
C SER A 15 12.99 -10.02 -45.67
N VAL A 16 12.11 -9.79 -44.69
CA VAL A 16 12.35 -8.79 -43.63
C VAL A 16 11.97 -9.40 -42.28
N THR A 17 13.03 -9.80 -41.59
CA THR A 17 13.28 -9.91 -40.15
C THR A 17 12.09 -9.92 -39.18
N ILE A 18 12.01 -11.02 -38.43
CA ILE A 18 11.23 -11.24 -37.21
C ILE A 18 11.61 -10.17 -36.18
N ALA A 19 10.75 -9.19 -35.93
CA ALA A 19 10.82 -8.38 -34.73
C ALA A 19 10.15 -9.17 -33.59
N GLY A 20 10.97 -9.92 -32.85
CA GLY A 20 10.52 -10.51 -31.60
C GLY A 20 10.08 -9.39 -30.67
N ALA A 21 8.78 -9.33 -30.37
CA ALA A 21 8.31 -8.60 -29.20
C ALA A 21 8.81 -9.38 -27.99
N VAL A 22 10.00 -9.01 -27.51
CA VAL A 22 10.47 -9.41 -26.18
C VAL A 22 9.53 -8.69 -25.22
N ALA A 23 8.44 -9.36 -24.84
CA ALA A 23 7.69 -8.96 -23.67
C ALA A 23 8.71 -9.00 -22.52
N ALA A 24 9.09 -7.83 -22.03
CA ALA A 24 9.90 -7.69 -20.84
C ALA A 24 9.16 -8.42 -19.71
N GLN A 25 9.63 -9.60 -19.37
CA GLN A 25 9.32 -10.20 -18.08
C GLN A 25 9.89 -9.22 -17.07
N ALA A 26 9.02 -8.54 -16.33
CA ALA A 26 9.43 -7.86 -15.13
C ALA A 26 9.92 -8.95 -14.17
N ASP A 27 11.22 -9.16 -14.14
CA ASP A 27 11.90 -10.00 -13.17
C ASP A 27 11.48 -9.53 -11.78
N SER A 28 10.60 -10.32 -11.15
CA SER A 28 10.31 -10.23 -9.72
C SER A 28 11.44 -10.87 -8.92
N VAL A 29 12.68 -10.43 -9.17
CA VAL A 29 13.79 -10.78 -8.31
C VAL A 29 13.85 -9.74 -7.20
N GLY A 30 12.94 -9.90 -6.23
CA GLY A 30 13.20 -9.41 -4.88
C GLY A 30 14.51 -10.03 -4.36
N PRO A 31 15.17 -9.42 -3.36
CA PRO A 31 16.37 -10.00 -2.76
C PRO A 31 16.17 -11.49 -2.39
N PRO A 32 17.21 -12.33 -2.40
CA PRO A 32 17.13 -13.80 -2.27
C PRO A 32 16.68 -14.29 -0.88
N TRP A 33 16.31 -13.36 -0.01
CA TRP A 33 15.75 -13.62 1.30
C TRP A 33 14.27 -13.23 1.20
N GLY A 34 13.37 -14.15 1.58
CA GLY A 34 11.96 -13.79 1.80
C GLY A 34 11.83 -12.58 2.73
N PRO A 35 10.63 -11.98 2.86
CA PRO A 35 10.44 -10.84 3.74
C PRO A 35 11.10 -11.14 5.09
N ALA A 36 11.96 -10.22 5.55
CA ALA A 36 12.83 -10.45 6.69
C ALA A 36 12.00 -10.98 7.85
N THR A 37 12.27 -12.22 8.28
CA THR A 37 11.61 -12.82 9.43
C THR A 37 12.45 -12.54 10.68
N PRO A 38 11.84 -11.95 11.72
CA PRO A 38 10.43 -11.54 11.81
C PRO A 38 10.12 -10.21 11.08
N ASN A 39 8.88 -10.02 10.61
CA ASN A 39 8.47 -8.82 9.87
C ASN A 39 8.38 -7.59 10.80
N PHE A 40 9.49 -6.88 10.98
CA PHE A 40 9.56 -5.67 11.82
C PHE A 40 9.36 -4.35 11.07
N ASN A 41 9.10 -4.41 9.76
CA ASN A 41 9.02 -3.26 8.88
C ASN A 41 7.96 -3.47 7.80
N LEU A 42 6.85 -2.74 7.86
CA LEU A 42 5.76 -2.89 6.89
C LEU A 42 5.70 -1.73 5.87
N GLN A 43 5.30 -2.07 4.66
CA GLN A 43 4.85 -1.11 3.65
C GLN A 43 3.39 -1.40 3.33
N VAL A 44 2.52 -0.67 3.99
CA VAL A 44 1.07 -0.92 3.99
C VAL A 44 0.44 -0.10 2.87
N ILE A 45 -0.28 -0.79 1.99
CA ILE A 45 -1.04 -0.18 0.91
C ILE A 45 -2.50 -0.11 1.34
N LEU A 46 -3.11 1.08 1.20
CA LEU A 46 -4.53 1.29 1.45
C LEU A 46 -5.25 1.58 0.13
N ARG A 47 -6.38 0.90 -0.07
CA ARG A 47 -7.23 1.02 -1.25
C ARG A 47 -8.61 1.56 -0.86
N PRO A 48 -9.36 2.13 -1.80
CA PRO A 48 -10.71 2.61 -1.52
C PRO A 48 -11.61 1.49 -1.02
N VAL A 49 -12.41 1.79 -0.01
CA VAL A 49 -13.52 0.93 0.39
C VAL A 49 -14.71 1.17 -0.55
N ALA A 50 -15.71 0.28 -0.51
CA ALA A 50 -16.95 0.50 -1.24
C ALA A 50 -17.63 1.82 -0.77
N GLY A 51 -17.97 2.70 -1.72
CA GLY A 51 -18.50 4.04 -1.42
C GLY A 51 -17.44 5.08 -1.00
N GLY A 52 -16.16 4.69 -0.96
CA GLY A 52 -15.03 5.61 -0.85
C GLY A 52 -14.69 6.28 -2.20
N PRO A 53 -13.60 7.06 -2.26
CA PRO A 53 -13.16 7.74 -3.48
C PRO A 53 -12.62 6.74 -4.52
N ASP A 54 -13.10 6.82 -5.76
CA ASP A 54 -12.81 5.84 -6.83
C ASP A 54 -11.32 5.53 -7.04
N ASN A 55 -10.46 6.55 -6.93
CA ASN A 55 -9.02 6.44 -7.20
C ASN A 55 -8.14 6.69 -5.97
N GLY A 56 -8.75 6.80 -4.79
CA GLY A 56 -8.04 7.11 -3.55
C GLY A 56 -6.93 6.09 -3.29
N PHE A 57 -5.80 6.57 -2.78
CA PHE A 57 -4.67 5.69 -2.47
C PHE A 57 -3.97 6.14 -1.21
N GLY A 58 -3.55 5.17 -0.39
CA GLY A 58 -2.74 5.40 0.80
C GLY A 58 -1.51 4.50 0.83
N LEU A 59 -0.43 5.04 1.37
CA LEU A 59 0.78 4.32 1.72
C LEU A 59 1.17 4.66 3.16
N VAL A 60 1.46 3.64 3.96
CA VAL A 60 2.03 3.81 5.30
C VAL A 60 3.31 2.99 5.38
N LYS A 61 4.44 3.66 5.57
CA LYS A 61 5.69 2.98 5.94
C LYS A 61 5.74 2.86 7.45
N PHE A 62 5.53 1.67 7.97
CA PHE A 62 5.53 1.37 9.40
C PHE A 62 6.89 0.79 9.76
N ARG A 63 7.71 1.57 10.49
CA ARG A 63 9.12 1.25 10.71
C ARG A 63 9.47 1.30 12.18
N GLN A 64 10.07 0.23 12.68
CA GLN A 64 10.70 0.22 14.00
C GLN A 64 12.22 0.16 13.82
N PRO A 65 12.96 1.23 14.17
CA PRO A 65 14.41 1.18 14.18
C PRO A 65 14.93 0.17 15.20
N LYS A 66 16.17 -0.27 14.98
CA LYS A 66 16.89 -1.14 15.92
C LYS A 66 17.60 -0.29 16.98
N ASP A 67 16.85 0.25 17.93
CA ASP A 67 17.36 1.14 18.98
C ASP A 67 16.79 0.81 20.36
N ALA A 68 17.23 1.50 21.41
CA ALA A 68 16.81 1.22 22.77
C ALA A 68 15.32 1.57 23.04
N ASP A 69 14.67 2.27 22.12
CA ASP A 69 13.31 2.77 22.29
C ASP A 69 12.33 1.87 21.52
N THR A 70 11.25 1.43 22.18
CA THR A 70 10.23 0.61 21.51
C THR A 70 9.26 1.49 20.71
N ILE A 71 9.79 2.35 19.84
CA ILE A 71 9.02 3.34 19.07
C ILE A 71 8.89 2.91 17.62
N VAL A 72 7.65 2.85 17.14
CA VAL A 72 7.37 2.72 15.71
C VAL A 72 7.08 4.09 15.12
N TYR A 73 7.75 4.39 14.02
CA TYR A 73 7.50 5.56 13.17
C TYR A 73 6.63 5.20 11.97
N LEU A 74 5.75 6.12 11.60
CA LEU A 74 4.89 5.97 10.44
C LEU A 74 5.04 7.19 9.52
N ASP A 75 5.49 6.95 8.30
CA ASP A 75 5.44 7.92 7.19
C ASP A 75 4.18 7.60 6.37
N VAL A 76 3.20 8.50 6.45
CA VAL A 76 1.89 8.36 5.83
C VAL A 76 1.82 9.28 4.62
N TRP A 77 1.39 8.73 3.50
CA TRP A 77 1.10 9.47 2.29
C TRP A 77 -0.23 9.02 1.70
N VAL A 78 -1.09 9.97 1.36
CA VAL A 78 -2.38 9.73 0.69
C VAL A 78 -2.49 10.62 -0.55
N ARG A 79 -3.28 10.18 -1.52
CA ARG A 79 -3.62 10.96 -2.72
C ARG A 79 -5.02 10.64 -3.22
N ASP A 80 -5.50 11.49 -4.12
CA ASP A 80 -6.82 11.36 -4.77
C ASP A 80 -7.97 11.27 -3.75
N LEU A 81 -7.79 11.95 -2.61
CA LEU A 81 -8.83 12.19 -1.60
C LEU A 81 -9.44 13.58 -1.80
N ALA A 82 -10.45 13.95 -1.00
CA ALA A 82 -11.03 15.29 -1.08
C ALA A 82 -9.94 16.36 -0.80
N PRO A 83 -9.87 17.44 -1.59
CA PRO A 83 -8.86 18.48 -1.42
C PRO A 83 -9.11 19.35 -0.18
N ASN A 84 -8.05 19.86 0.42
CA ASN A 84 -8.09 20.73 1.62
C ASN A 84 -8.92 20.13 2.77
N HIS A 85 -8.84 18.81 2.94
CA HIS A 85 -9.69 18.05 3.84
C HIS A 85 -8.86 17.31 4.89
N SER A 86 -9.47 17.02 6.03
CA SER A 86 -8.80 16.38 7.15
C SER A 86 -9.21 14.93 7.27
N TYR A 87 -8.21 14.06 7.39
CA TYR A 87 -8.36 12.62 7.61
C TYR A 87 -7.61 12.17 8.84
N SER A 88 -7.92 10.98 9.35
CA SER A 88 -7.18 10.33 10.44
C SER A 88 -6.75 8.93 10.03
N LEU A 89 -5.52 8.56 10.37
CA LEU A 89 -5.07 7.17 10.27
C LEU A 89 -5.51 6.41 11.53
N GLN A 90 -6.11 5.24 11.34
CA GLN A 90 -6.40 4.30 12.41
C GLN A 90 -5.73 2.96 12.16
N ARG A 91 -5.52 2.23 13.25
CA ARG A 91 -4.99 0.87 13.24
C ARG A 91 -5.79 -0.02 14.16
N ALA A 92 -6.07 -1.24 13.74
CA ALA A 92 -6.53 -2.33 14.59
C ALA A 92 -5.46 -3.43 14.69
N VAL A 93 -5.46 -4.16 15.80
CA VAL A 93 -4.59 -5.32 16.05
C VAL A 93 -5.47 -6.53 16.34
N ASP A 94 -5.05 -7.67 15.82
CA ASP A 94 -5.59 -8.98 16.11
C ASP A 94 -4.48 -9.90 16.66
N THR A 95 -4.72 -10.46 17.84
CA THR A 95 -3.76 -11.34 18.51
C THR A 95 -3.87 -12.80 18.07
N ASN A 96 -4.92 -13.17 17.33
CA ASN A 96 -5.01 -14.46 16.68
C ASN A 96 -4.23 -14.41 15.37
N VAL A 97 -2.97 -14.84 15.40
CA VAL A 97 -2.07 -14.76 14.23
C VAL A 97 -2.43 -15.82 13.20
N ASN A 98 -3.25 -15.43 12.22
CA ASN A 98 -3.73 -16.30 11.15
C ASN A 98 -3.83 -15.58 9.79
N ASP A 99 -3.24 -14.39 9.67
CA ASP A 99 -3.29 -13.50 8.51
C ASP A 99 -4.71 -12.99 8.17
N GLU A 100 -5.67 -13.14 9.10
CA GLU A 100 -7.04 -12.63 9.00
C GLU A 100 -7.30 -11.61 10.10
N CYS A 101 -7.27 -10.33 9.75
CA CYS A 101 -7.51 -9.26 10.71
C CYS A 101 -9.00 -9.18 11.05
N THR A 102 -9.39 -9.69 12.22
CA THR A 102 -10.75 -9.61 12.76
C THR A 102 -10.90 -8.57 13.88
N GLY A 103 -9.79 -7.99 14.32
CA GLY A 103 -9.74 -6.95 15.34
C GLY A 103 -10.59 -5.72 14.98
N THR A 104 -11.52 -5.34 15.85
CA THR A 104 -12.42 -4.19 15.65
C THR A 104 -12.08 -2.98 16.54
N MET A 105 -11.09 -3.12 17.41
CA MET A 105 -10.63 -2.05 18.28
C MET A 105 -9.68 -1.11 17.54
N TRP A 106 -10.24 -0.11 16.87
CA TRP A 106 -9.50 0.88 16.10
C TRP A 106 -8.90 1.97 16.99
N LEU A 107 -7.58 2.12 16.96
CA LEU A 107 -6.85 3.20 17.59
C LEU A 107 -6.53 4.29 16.56
N THR A 108 -6.94 5.53 16.82
CA THR A 108 -6.49 6.70 16.05
C THR A 108 -5.03 7.00 16.35
N LEU A 109 -4.22 7.05 15.30
CA LEU A 109 -2.78 7.28 15.39
C LEU A 109 -2.45 8.78 15.32
N GLY A 110 -1.24 9.11 15.78
CA GLY A 110 -0.77 10.48 15.77
C GLY A 110 0.67 10.60 16.25
N GLN A 111 0.99 11.71 16.92
CA GLN A 111 2.29 11.92 17.54
C GLN A 111 2.24 11.43 18.99
N GLY A 112 2.58 10.15 19.18
CA GLY A 112 2.48 9.48 20.47
C GLY A 112 1.04 9.18 20.84
N LEU A 113 0.56 9.81 21.93
CA LEU A 113 -0.84 9.69 22.39
C LEU A 113 -1.76 10.76 21.79
N ALA A 114 -1.21 11.81 21.20
CA ALA A 114 -1.97 12.89 20.61
C ALA A 114 -2.36 12.52 19.16
N PRO A 115 -3.65 12.40 18.83
CA PRO A 115 -4.09 12.21 17.44
C PRO A 115 -3.56 13.32 16.54
N GLN A 116 -3.09 12.96 15.35
CA GLN A 116 -2.57 13.91 14.37
C GLN A 116 -3.27 13.67 13.03
N PRO A 117 -3.96 14.68 12.47
CA PRO A 117 -4.63 14.53 11.19
C PRO A 117 -3.64 14.43 10.02
N ILE A 118 -4.12 13.83 8.93
CA ILE A 118 -3.57 13.93 7.59
C ILE A 118 -4.39 15.00 6.87
N THR A 119 -3.79 16.17 6.62
CA THR A 119 -4.42 17.23 5.85
C THR A 119 -4.02 17.12 4.40
N THR A 120 -5.00 17.05 3.50
CA THR A 120 -4.75 17.06 2.06
C THR A 120 -4.58 18.49 1.54
N ASP A 121 -3.76 18.65 0.51
CA ASP A 121 -3.61 19.91 -0.21
C ASP A 121 -4.74 20.10 -1.25
N ALA A 122 -4.62 21.14 -2.08
CA ALA A 122 -5.58 21.45 -3.13
C ALA A 122 -5.71 20.37 -4.22
N THR A 123 -4.76 19.42 -4.29
CA THR A 123 -4.78 18.28 -5.21
C THR A 123 -5.35 17.01 -4.57
N GLY A 124 -5.70 17.04 -3.28
CA GLY A 124 -6.13 15.84 -2.55
C GLY A 124 -4.96 14.98 -2.06
N THR A 125 -3.73 15.51 -2.07
CA THR A 125 -2.53 14.81 -1.58
C THR A 125 -2.24 15.21 -0.15
N GLY A 126 -2.04 14.25 0.74
CA GLY A 126 -1.75 14.49 2.16
C GLY A 126 -0.54 13.71 2.65
N ARG A 127 0.16 14.24 3.65
CA ARG A 127 1.26 13.56 4.34
C ARG A 127 1.17 13.76 5.85
N ALA A 128 1.60 12.76 6.61
CA ALA A 128 1.77 12.89 8.05
C ALA A 128 2.92 12.01 8.54
N ASN A 129 3.72 12.55 9.45
CA ASN A 129 4.76 11.81 10.18
C ASN A 129 4.25 11.54 11.58
N LEU A 130 4.03 10.27 11.89
CA LEU A 130 3.44 9.80 13.13
C LEU A 130 4.43 8.91 13.88
N PHE A 131 4.19 8.71 15.17
CA PHE A 131 4.94 7.75 15.95
C PHE A 131 4.12 7.18 17.09
N ARG A 132 4.46 5.97 17.52
CA ARG A 132 3.82 5.30 18.63
C ARG A 132 4.83 4.52 19.44
N GLY A 133 4.97 4.89 20.71
CA GLY A 133 5.66 4.06 21.70
C GLY A 133 4.83 2.83 22.02
N LEU A 134 5.45 1.66 21.94
CA LEU A 134 4.92 0.36 22.34
C LEU A 134 5.47 -0.01 23.73
N PRO A 135 4.72 -0.73 24.57
CA PRO A 135 5.27 -1.29 25.80
C PRO A 135 6.39 -2.29 25.50
N ALA A 136 7.49 -2.22 26.25
CA ALA A 136 8.60 -3.18 26.14
C ALA A 136 8.16 -4.64 26.42
N SER A 137 7.06 -4.84 27.16
CA SER A 137 6.45 -6.15 27.37
C SER A 137 5.93 -6.81 26.09
N LEU A 138 5.83 -6.08 24.98
CA LEU A 138 5.45 -6.62 23.68
C LEU A 138 6.64 -7.07 22.82
N LEU A 139 7.89 -6.88 23.26
CA LEU A 139 9.06 -7.31 22.48
C LEU A 139 8.98 -8.80 22.13
N GLY A 140 9.21 -9.12 20.85
CA GLY A 140 9.11 -10.48 20.31
C GLY A 140 7.68 -10.98 20.08
N THR A 141 6.65 -10.22 20.46
CA THR A 141 5.27 -10.58 20.16
C THR A 141 4.94 -10.31 18.70
N THR A 142 4.22 -11.25 18.10
CA THR A 142 3.68 -11.15 16.74
C THR A 142 2.17 -11.00 16.82
N PHE A 143 1.62 -10.14 15.97
CA PHE A 143 0.18 -9.96 15.82
C PHE A 143 -0.16 -9.56 14.39
N ASP A 144 -1.42 -9.78 14.03
CA ASP A 144 -2.00 -9.29 12.80
C ASP A 144 -2.47 -7.84 12.97
N ILE A 145 -2.35 -7.05 11.91
CA ILE A 145 -2.45 -5.60 11.96
C ILE A 145 -3.11 -5.08 10.68
N GLN A 146 -4.13 -4.23 10.85
CA GLN A 146 -4.84 -3.58 9.76
C GLN A 146 -4.86 -2.07 9.95
N PHE A 147 -4.88 -1.33 8.85
CA PHE A 147 -4.94 0.12 8.84
C PHE A 147 -6.12 0.60 8.00
N ARG A 148 -6.66 1.75 8.41
CA ARG A 148 -7.65 2.46 7.62
C ARG A 148 -7.48 3.96 7.74
N VAL A 149 -7.88 4.69 6.72
CA VAL A 149 -8.02 6.14 6.75
C VAL A 149 -9.49 6.46 6.87
N ILE A 150 -9.83 7.30 7.84
CA ILE A 150 -11.18 7.82 8.03
C ILE A 150 -11.22 9.31 7.76
N ASP A 151 -12.34 9.77 7.24
CA ASP A 151 -12.69 11.19 7.21
C ASP A 151 -12.79 11.72 8.64
N ALA A 152 -12.04 12.77 8.97
CA ALA A 152 -11.96 13.26 10.35
C ALA A 152 -13.23 14.02 10.79
N VAL A 153 -14.08 14.43 9.86
CA VAL A 153 -15.32 15.17 10.14
C VAL A 153 -16.49 14.21 10.29
N THR A 154 -16.61 13.24 9.37
CA THR A 154 -17.76 12.32 9.31
C THR A 154 -17.50 10.97 9.96
N GLY A 155 -16.24 10.59 10.17
CA GLY A 155 -15.85 9.27 10.66
C GLY A 155 -15.96 8.15 9.62
N ALA A 156 -16.35 8.47 8.38
CA ALA A 156 -16.47 7.48 7.31
C ALA A 156 -15.11 6.89 6.95
N VAL A 157 -15.04 5.57 6.79
CA VAL A 157 -13.85 4.90 6.26
C VAL A 157 -13.75 5.20 4.76
N VAL A 158 -12.59 5.66 4.30
CA VAL A 158 -12.37 6.02 2.89
C VAL A 158 -11.32 5.14 2.22
N LEU A 159 -10.29 4.73 2.97
CA LEU A 159 -9.27 3.78 2.51
C LEU A 159 -9.04 2.72 3.57
N GLU A 160 -8.76 1.49 3.15
CA GLU A 160 -8.46 0.38 4.05
C GLU A 160 -7.35 -0.50 3.47
N SER A 161 -6.52 -1.06 4.33
CA SER A 161 -5.50 -2.03 3.96
C SER A 161 -6.04 -3.46 4.01
N THR A 162 -5.38 -4.37 3.30
CA THR A 162 -5.46 -5.79 3.65
C THR A 162 -4.87 -6.05 5.04
N CYS A 163 -4.97 -7.28 5.53
CA CYS A 163 -4.26 -7.68 6.73
C CYS A 163 -2.75 -7.80 6.49
N TYR A 164 -1.98 -7.49 7.53
CA TYR A 164 -0.54 -7.68 7.59
C TYR A 164 -0.20 -8.37 8.90
N GLN A 165 1.01 -8.92 8.99
CA GLN A 165 1.54 -9.46 10.23
C GLN A 165 2.76 -8.64 10.66
N TYR A 166 2.86 -8.32 11.95
CA TYR A 166 3.95 -7.53 12.49
C TYR A 166 4.49 -8.15 13.78
N THR A 167 5.81 -8.13 13.92
CA THR A 167 6.50 -8.52 15.14
C THR A 167 7.20 -7.30 15.74
N VAL A 168 6.96 -7.06 17.02
CA VAL A 168 7.67 -5.99 17.75
C VAL A 168 9.13 -6.41 17.96
N SER A 169 10.07 -5.58 17.52
CA SER A 169 11.51 -5.85 17.63
C SER A 169 12.24 -4.76 18.42
N GLN A 170 13.55 -4.92 18.60
CA GLN A 170 14.46 -3.91 19.14
C GLN A 170 15.84 -4.06 18.52
#